data_AF-K1S6L6-F1
#
_entry.id   AF-K1S6L6-F1
#
_cell.length_a   1.000
_cell.length_b   1.000
_cell.length_c   1.000
_cell.angle_alpha   90.00
_cell.angle_beta   90.00
_cell.angle_gamma   90.00
#
_symmetry.space_group_name_H-M   'P 1'
#
loop_
_entity.id
_entity.type
_entity.pdbx_description
1 polymer ?
#
loop_
_entity_poly.entity_id
_entity_poly.type
_entity_poly.pdbx_seq_one_letter_code
_entity_poly.pdbx_strand_id
1 'polypeptide(L)'
;MSKLQTPFRYDFVGSFLRPEKLKEARSQFDNGSIGYDELKKVEDESITELITKVKELGYHVITDGEFRRATWHLDFMWGFDGVGHTPTKTGLPFHGEDAMVDDTYLVGKVGIKGEHPFVEHFKFVKQFEDENTVAKQTMPSPAQFLAQFTMPFNREHTLKYYATDKELAEDIVKAYGKVINDLYEAGCRNIQLDDCTWGMMADKSGHLA
;
A
#
# COMPACT_ATOMS: atom_id res chain seq x y z
N MET A 1 14.78 5.44 23.70
CA MET A 1 14.34 6.09 22.46
C MET A 1 15.52 6.16 21.51
N SER A 2 15.36 5.67 20.28
CA SER A 2 16.39 5.76 19.24
C SER A 2 16.78 7.22 19.00
N LYS A 3 18.08 7.49 18.78
CA LYS A 3 18.59 8.83 18.44
C LYS A 3 18.58 9.09 16.93
N LEU A 4 18.08 8.14 16.15
CA LEU A 4 18.04 8.22 14.70
C LEU A 4 16.95 9.20 14.25
N GLN A 5 17.29 10.08 13.30
CA GLN A 5 16.35 10.98 12.64
C GLN A 5 16.25 10.61 11.17
N THR A 6 15.02 10.44 10.69
CA THR A 6 14.69 10.20 9.30
C THR A 6 14.46 11.53 8.56
N PRO A 7 14.66 11.61 7.23
CA PRO A 7 15.20 10.58 6.35
C PRO A 7 16.72 10.42 6.50
N PHE A 8 17.22 9.22 6.20
CA PHE A 8 18.66 8.93 6.29
C PHE A 8 19.38 9.31 5.01
N ARG A 9 20.71 9.49 5.09
CA ARG A 9 21.55 9.79 3.90
C ARG A 9 21.53 8.67 2.86
N TYR A 10 21.44 7.43 3.32
CA TYR A 10 21.20 6.26 2.48
C TYR A 10 19.89 5.63 2.93
N ASP A 11 18.93 5.54 2.01
CA ASP A 11 17.57 5.07 2.20
C ASP A 11 17.12 4.43 0.87
N PHE A 12 16.00 3.72 0.88
CA PHE A 12 15.42 3.07 -0.29
C PHE A 12 13.91 3.26 -0.27
N VAL A 13 13.25 3.29 -1.42
CA VAL A 13 11.82 3.68 -1.50
C VAL A 13 10.92 2.81 -0.62
N GLY A 14 10.97 1.49 -0.76
CA GLY A 14 10.29 0.59 0.19
C GLY A 14 10.16 -0.85 -0.29
N SER A 15 9.73 -1.03 -1.54
CA SER A 15 9.55 -2.35 -2.16
C SER A 15 10.87 -3.04 -2.50
N PHE A 16 10.87 -4.37 -2.44
CA PHE A 16 11.96 -5.23 -2.90
C PHE A 16 11.45 -6.28 -3.87
N LEU A 17 12.37 -6.89 -4.61
CA LEU A 17 12.04 -8.04 -5.45
C LEU A 17 11.57 -9.20 -4.58
N ARG A 18 10.38 -9.73 -4.89
CA ARG A 18 9.81 -10.88 -4.16
C ARG A 18 10.70 -12.11 -4.38
N PRO A 19 11.14 -12.81 -3.31
CA PRO A 19 11.91 -14.03 -3.45
C PRO A 19 11.06 -15.15 -4.07
N GLU A 20 11.71 -16.15 -4.66
CA GLU A 20 11.00 -17.20 -5.40
C GLU A 20 9.99 -17.97 -4.55
N LYS A 21 10.37 -18.31 -3.30
CA LYS A 21 9.47 -18.95 -2.34
C LYS A 21 8.16 -18.18 -2.09
N LEU A 22 8.22 -16.85 -2.12
CA LEU A 22 7.03 -16.00 -1.93
C LEU A 22 6.15 -15.99 -3.18
N LYS A 23 6.76 -16.01 -4.38
CA LYS A 23 6.01 -16.13 -5.63
C LYS A 23 5.29 -17.47 -5.73
N GLU A 24 5.99 -18.56 -5.38
CA GLU A 24 5.42 -19.91 -5.35
C GLU A 24 4.24 -19.99 -4.37
N ALA A 25 4.41 -19.49 -3.13
CA ALA A 25 3.34 -19.48 -2.14
C ALA A 25 2.13 -18.64 -2.60
N ARG A 26 2.34 -17.48 -3.23
CA ARG A 26 1.24 -16.69 -3.80
C ARG A 26 0.51 -17.45 -4.89
N SER A 27 1.23 -18.09 -5.82
CA SER A 27 0.61 -18.91 -6.86
C SER A 27 -0.20 -20.07 -6.28
N GLN A 28 0.28 -20.70 -5.21
CA GLN A 28 -0.43 -21.77 -4.49
C GLN A 28 -1.65 -21.24 -3.73
N PHE A 29 -1.61 -20.02 -3.20
CA PHE A 29 -2.76 -19.41 -2.56
C PHE A 29 -3.84 -19.07 -3.59
N ASP A 30 -3.44 -18.44 -4.71
CA ASP A 30 -4.34 -18.02 -5.79
C ASP A 30 -5.05 -19.22 -6.45
N ASN A 31 -4.41 -20.39 -6.49
CA ASN A 31 -4.99 -21.63 -7.01
C ASN A 31 -5.69 -22.50 -5.94
N GLY A 32 -5.74 -22.04 -4.69
CA GLY A 32 -6.39 -22.73 -3.57
C GLY A 32 -5.64 -23.95 -3.00
N SER A 33 -4.36 -24.14 -3.35
CA SER A 33 -3.52 -25.23 -2.81
C SER A 33 -3.09 -25.00 -1.36
N ILE A 34 -2.92 -23.74 -0.94
CA ILE A 34 -2.60 -23.37 0.45
C ILE A 34 -3.62 -22.38 1.02
N GLY A 35 -3.77 -22.41 2.34
CA GLY A 35 -4.60 -21.45 3.06
C GLY A 35 -3.90 -20.10 3.30
N TYR A 36 -4.67 -19.11 3.76
CA TYR A 36 -4.13 -17.79 4.13
C TYR A 36 -3.04 -17.86 5.20
N ASP A 37 -3.20 -18.73 6.21
CA ASP A 37 -2.23 -18.87 7.30
C ASP A 37 -0.87 -19.40 6.80
N GLU A 38 -0.89 -20.29 5.79
CA GLU A 38 0.32 -20.82 5.17
C GLU A 38 1.00 -19.76 4.31
N LEU A 39 0.24 -18.99 3.52
CA LEU A 39 0.78 -17.83 2.79
C LEU A 39 1.40 -16.82 3.75
N LYS A 40 0.69 -16.45 4.82
CA LYS A 40 1.16 -15.49 5.83
C LYS A 40 2.48 -15.95 6.45
N LYS A 41 2.63 -17.24 6.73
CA LYS A 41 3.88 -17.78 7.25
C LYS A 41 5.06 -17.55 6.29
N VAL A 42 4.87 -17.83 5.00
CA VAL A 42 5.91 -17.59 3.98
C VAL A 42 6.21 -16.10 3.82
N GLU A 43 5.21 -15.24 3.91
CA GLU A 43 5.39 -13.78 3.94
C GLU A 43 6.21 -13.33 5.16
N ASP A 44 5.84 -13.76 6.36
CA ASP A 44 6.52 -13.43 7.63
C ASP A 44 8.00 -13.86 7.56
N GLU A 45 8.27 -15.08 7.06
CA GLU A 45 9.63 -15.59 6.86
C GLU A 45 10.42 -14.76 5.83
N SER A 46 9.79 -14.42 4.70
CA SER A 46 10.43 -13.61 3.65
C SER A 46 10.76 -12.19 4.11
N ILE A 47 9.84 -11.57 4.87
CA ILE A 47 10.05 -10.24 5.46
C ILE A 47 11.18 -10.29 6.50
N THR A 48 11.21 -11.33 7.34
CA THR A 48 12.27 -11.50 8.35
C THR A 48 13.66 -11.62 7.70
N GLU A 49 13.77 -12.41 6.63
CA GLU A 49 15.01 -12.54 5.86
C GLU A 49 15.44 -11.21 5.22
N LEU A 50 14.51 -10.47 4.62
CA LEU A 50 14.77 -9.16 4.06
C LEU A 50 15.28 -8.18 5.13
N ILE A 51 14.58 -8.07 6.26
CA ILE A 51 14.96 -7.18 7.36
C ILE A 51 16.35 -7.53 7.89
N THR A 52 16.63 -8.83 8.09
CA THR A 52 17.96 -9.31 8.51
C THR A 52 19.02 -8.85 7.51
N LYS A 53 18.76 -9.02 6.20
CA LYS A 53 19.71 -8.63 5.17
C LYS A 53 19.95 -7.12 5.11
N VAL A 54 18.90 -6.33 5.22
CA VAL A 54 18.95 -4.86 5.22
C VAL A 54 19.79 -4.36 6.40
N LYS A 55 19.63 -4.96 7.58
CA LYS A 55 20.45 -4.69 8.76
C LYS A 55 21.92 -5.07 8.58
N GLU A 56 22.21 -6.25 8.05
CA GLU A 56 23.59 -6.68 7.74
C GLU A 56 24.31 -5.72 6.79
N LEU A 57 23.57 -5.13 5.85
CA LEU A 57 24.08 -4.14 4.90
C LEU A 57 24.26 -2.75 5.53
N GLY A 58 23.87 -2.56 6.78
CA GLY A 58 24.04 -1.33 7.54
C GLY A 58 22.95 -0.28 7.31
N TYR A 59 21.81 -0.63 6.70
CA TYR A 59 20.69 0.30 6.55
C TYR A 59 20.03 0.62 7.89
N HIS A 60 19.73 1.90 8.11
CA HIS A 60 18.98 2.36 9.28
C HIS A 60 17.46 2.28 9.11
N VAL A 61 16.97 1.99 7.90
CA VAL A 61 15.55 1.79 7.60
C VAL A 61 15.28 0.33 7.34
N ILE A 62 14.19 -0.19 7.90
CA ILE A 62 13.65 -1.50 7.57
C ILE A 62 12.20 -1.35 7.07
N THR A 63 11.81 -2.16 6.08
CA THR A 63 10.45 -2.25 5.53
C THR A 63 10.03 -3.71 5.42
N ASP A 64 8.76 -3.96 5.10
CA ASP A 64 8.26 -5.29 4.71
C ASP A 64 8.58 -5.66 3.25
N GLY A 65 9.31 -4.82 2.53
CA GLY A 65 9.54 -4.98 1.09
C GLY A 65 8.27 -4.97 0.24
N GLU A 66 7.12 -4.59 0.80
CA GLU A 66 5.79 -4.72 0.23
C GLU A 66 5.40 -6.16 -0.14
N PHE A 67 5.98 -7.14 0.56
CA PHE A 67 5.82 -8.56 0.24
C PHE A 67 4.41 -9.10 0.43
N ARG A 68 3.59 -8.42 1.25
CA ARG A 68 2.17 -8.76 1.45
C ARG A 68 1.22 -8.24 0.38
N ARG A 69 1.71 -7.37 -0.51
CA ARG A 69 0.87 -6.67 -1.47
C ARG A 69 0.94 -7.34 -2.84
N ALA A 70 -0.21 -7.47 -3.50
CA ALA A 70 -0.23 -7.73 -4.94
C ALA A 70 0.19 -6.46 -5.70
N THR A 71 -0.41 -5.33 -5.32
CA THR A 71 -0.14 -3.98 -5.83
C THR A 71 0.14 -3.01 -4.69
N TRP A 72 1.09 -2.10 -4.89
CA TRP A 72 1.54 -1.21 -3.81
C TRP A 72 0.44 -0.30 -3.25
N HIS A 73 -0.55 0.08 -4.09
CA HIS A 73 -1.59 1.05 -3.77
C HIS A 73 -2.99 0.44 -3.58
N LEU A 74 -3.45 -0.48 -4.44
CA LEU A 74 -4.85 -0.93 -4.36
C LEU A 74 -5.09 -1.81 -3.13
N ASP A 75 -4.13 -2.64 -2.73
CA ASP A 75 -4.21 -3.40 -1.48
C ASP A 75 -4.39 -2.48 -0.25
N PHE A 76 -3.90 -1.24 -0.30
CA PHE A 76 -4.20 -0.21 0.71
C PHE A 76 -5.62 0.30 0.57
N MET A 77 -6.04 0.64 -0.65
CA MET A 77 -7.39 1.15 -0.92
C MET A 77 -8.50 0.16 -0.53
N TRP A 78 -8.29 -1.15 -0.75
CA TRP A 78 -9.25 -2.20 -0.42
C TRP A 78 -9.42 -2.43 1.08
N GLY A 79 -8.52 -1.88 1.92
CA GLY A 79 -8.66 -1.91 3.37
C GLY A 79 -9.66 -0.91 3.94
N PHE A 80 -10.25 -0.03 3.11
CA PHE A 80 -11.26 0.93 3.53
C PHE A 80 -12.68 0.44 3.28
N ASP A 81 -13.60 0.86 4.16
CA ASP A 81 -15.03 0.71 3.91
C ASP A 81 -15.42 1.49 2.65
N GLY A 82 -16.38 0.95 1.89
CA GLY A 82 -16.90 1.60 0.69
C GLY A 82 -16.04 1.42 -0.55
N VAL A 83 -14.88 0.76 -0.45
CA VAL A 83 -14.06 0.36 -1.59
C VAL A 83 -14.32 -1.11 -1.92
N GLY A 84 -14.65 -1.40 -3.17
CA GLY A 84 -14.80 -2.74 -3.69
C GLY A 84 -13.84 -3.00 -4.84
N HIS A 85 -13.60 -4.27 -5.13
CA HIS A 85 -12.84 -4.68 -6.30
C HIS A 85 -13.29 -6.04 -6.81
N THR A 86 -12.98 -6.31 -8.08
CA THR A 86 -13.17 -7.62 -8.71
C THR A 86 -12.01 -7.94 -9.64
N PRO A 87 -11.68 -9.23 -9.84
CA PRO A 87 -10.70 -9.63 -10.83
C PRO A 87 -11.00 -9.04 -12.20
N THR A 88 -10.03 -8.34 -12.78
CA THR A 88 -10.19 -7.75 -14.11
C THR A 88 -10.27 -8.83 -15.18
N LYS A 89 -11.02 -8.56 -16.25
CA LYS A 89 -11.12 -9.46 -17.41
C LYS A 89 -10.22 -9.04 -18.58
N THR A 90 -9.83 -7.76 -18.62
CA THR A 90 -9.11 -7.17 -19.75
C THR A 90 -7.73 -6.64 -19.37
N GLY A 91 -7.49 -6.35 -18.09
CA GLY A 91 -6.24 -5.73 -17.65
C GLY A 91 -6.07 -4.30 -18.14
N LEU A 92 -4.98 -3.66 -17.71
CA LEU A 92 -4.54 -2.34 -18.17
C LEU A 92 -3.35 -2.50 -19.12
N PRO A 93 -3.36 -1.89 -20.33
CA PRO A 93 -2.23 -2.00 -21.24
C PRO A 93 -0.95 -1.42 -20.62
N PHE A 94 0.08 -2.25 -20.42
CA PHE A 94 1.35 -1.83 -19.83
C PHE A 94 2.54 -2.43 -20.60
N HIS A 95 3.15 -1.62 -21.48
CA HIS A 95 4.41 -1.97 -22.17
C HIS A 95 4.41 -3.34 -22.88
N GLY A 96 3.34 -3.64 -23.61
CA GLY A 96 3.23 -4.86 -24.43
C GLY A 96 2.64 -6.07 -23.72
N GLU A 97 2.32 -5.95 -22.44
CA GLU A 97 1.54 -6.94 -21.67
C GLU A 97 0.38 -6.23 -20.95
N ASP A 98 -0.74 -6.94 -20.75
CA ASP A 98 -1.86 -6.41 -19.98
C ASP A 98 -1.61 -6.66 -18.48
N ALA A 99 -1.51 -5.57 -17.72
CA ALA A 99 -1.42 -5.63 -16.28
C ALA A 99 -2.78 -6.06 -15.71
N MET A 100 -2.87 -7.31 -15.25
CA MET A 100 -4.07 -7.91 -14.67
C MET A 100 -4.33 -7.40 -13.25
N VAL A 101 -4.61 -6.11 -13.14
CA VAL A 101 -4.91 -5.40 -11.91
C VAL A 101 -6.42 -5.36 -11.71
N ASP A 102 -6.91 -5.79 -10.55
CA ASP A 102 -8.33 -5.82 -10.23
C ASP A 102 -9.03 -4.47 -10.46
N ASP A 103 -10.22 -4.55 -11.07
CA ASP A 103 -11.09 -3.40 -11.29
C ASP A 103 -11.54 -2.91 -9.91
N THR A 104 -11.10 -1.73 -9.50
CA THR A 104 -11.33 -1.16 -8.17
C THR A 104 -12.24 0.06 -8.26
N TYR A 105 -13.35 0.06 -7.51
CA TYR A 105 -14.42 1.06 -7.60
C TYR A 105 -15.09 1.30 -6.23
N LEU A 106 -15.84 2.40 -6.10
CA LEU A 106 -16.63 2.65 -4.91
C LEU A 106 -17.93 1.82 -4.90
N VAL A 107 -18.23 1.24 -3.74
CA VAL A 107 -19.50 0.55 -3.41
C VAL A 107 -20.24 1.23 -2.25
N GLY A 108 -19.65 2.30 -1.72
CA GLY A 108 -20.17 3.11 -0.62
C GLY A 108 -19.34 4.37 -0.43
N LYS A 109 -19.64 5.14 0.61
CA LYS A 109 -18.77 6.22 1.06
C LYS A 109 -17.51 5.64 1.70
N VAL A 110 -16.36 6.25 1.39
CA VAL A 110 -15.06 5.91 1.96
C VAL A 110 -15.09 6.13 3.46
N GLY A 111 -14.64 5.12 4.20
CA GLY A 111 -14.55 5.18 5.65
C GLY A 111 -13.66 4.08 6.21
N ILE A 112 -13.56 4.03 7.54
CA ILE A 112 -12.84 2.96 8.22
C ILE A 112 -13.43 2.76 9.63
N LYS A 113 -14.27 1.73 9.78
CA LYS A 113 -14.85 1.33 11.07
C LYS A 113 -13.86 0.55 11.93
N GLY A 114 -12.99 -0.25 11.30
CA GLY A 114 -12.02 -1.11 11.95
C GLY A 114 -10.60 -0.53 12.06
N GLU A 115 -9.63 -1.38 12.32
CA GLU A 115 -8.20 -1.09 12.13
C GLU A 115 -7.81 -1.47 10.69
N HIS A 116 -7.04 -0.63 10.02
CA HIS A 116 -6.59 -0.92 8.66
C HIS A 116 -5.60 -2.09 8.66
N PRO A 117 -5.66 -3.07 7.74
CA PRO A 117 -4.74 -4.22 7.73
C PRO A 117 -3.25 -3.85 7.79
N PHE A 118 -2.88 -2.75 7.14
CA PHE A 118 -1.52 -2.20 7.20
C PHE A 118 -0.99 -1.86 8.59
N VAL A 119 -1.85 -1.63 9.59
CA VAL A 119 -1.40 -1.43 10.97
C VAL A 119 -0.88 -2.75 11.56
N GLU A 120 -1.51 -3.88 11.28
CA GLU A 120 -1.01 -5.21 11.68
C GLU A 120 0.30 -5.54 10.93
N HIS A 121 0.34 -5.27 9.62
CA HIS A 121 1.55 -5.46 8.83
C HIS A 121 2.72 -4.61 9.39
N PHE A 122 2.45 -3.36 9.78
CA PHE A 122 3.43 -2.48 10.40
C PHE A 122 3.89 -3.02 11.77
N LYS A 123 2.96 -3.47 12.63
CA LYS A 123 3.29 -4.07 13.95
C LYS A 123 4.27 -5.23 13.79
N PHE A 124 4.12 -6.05 12.73
CA PHE A 124 5.07 -7.10 12.41
C PHE A 124 6.47 -6.56 12.13
N VAL A 125 6.64 -5.52 11.31
CA VAL A 125 7.97 -4.94 11.02
C VAL A 125 8.54 -4.22 12.26
N LYS A 126 7.68 -3.53 13.00
CA LYS A 126 8.03 -2.74 14.19
C LYS A 126 8.75 -3.56 15.26
N GLN A 127 8.39 -4.83 15.43
CA GLN A 127 9.04 -5.70 16.42
C GLN A 127 10.53 -5.93 16.14
N PHE A 128 10.98 -5.68 14.90
CA PHE A 128 12.37 -5.79 14.49
C PHE A 128 13.16 -4.49 14.63
N GLU A 129 12.59 -3.39 15.11
CA GLU A 129 13.41 -2.21 15.40
C GLU A 129 14.43 -2.49 16.51
N ASP A 130 15.60 -1.84 16.40
CA ASP A 130 16.65 -1.82 17.41
C ASP A 130 17.25 -0.41 17.54
N GLU A 131 18.33 -0.26 18.29
CA GLU A 131 19.00 1.04 18.47
C GLU A 131 19.56 1.64 17.17
N ASN A 132 19.72 0.82 16.13
CA ASN A 132 20.31 1.20 14.84
C ASN A 132 19.30 1.25 13.68
N THR A 133 18.04 0.85 13.91
CA THR A 133 17.03 0.76 12.85
C THR A 133 15.66 1.31 13.22
N VAL A 134 14.98 1.87 12.22
CA VAL A 134 13.61 2.42 12.31
C VAL A 134 12.74 1.76 11.25
N ALA A 135 11.57 1.27 11.63
CA ALA A 135 10.59 0.69 10.71
C ALA A 135 9.90 1.81 9.92
N LYS A 136 9.85 1.64 8.60
CA LYS A 136 9.16 2.55 7.68
C LYS A 136 7.90 1.90 7.10
N GLN A 137 6.79 2.62 7.15
CA GLN A 137 5.54 2.25 6.47
C GLN A 137 5.40 3.04 5.17
N THR A 138 5.32 2.35 4.03
CA THR A 138 4.95 2.96 2.74
C THR A 138 3.46 2.81 2.48
N MET A 139 2.80 3.86 1.99
CA MET A 139 1.39 3.80 1.57
C MET A 139 1.13 4.84 0.47
N PRO A 140 0.14 4.63 -0.42
CA PRO A 140 -0.22 5.63 -1.41
C PRO A 140 -0.62 6.95 -0.76
N SER A 141 -0.33 8.06 -1.42
CA SER A 141 -0.78 9.37 -0.97
C SER A 141 -2.31 9.48 -1.03
N PRO A 142 -2.93 10.36 -0.22
CA PRO A 142 -4.34 10.69 -0.37
C PRO A 142 -4.71 11.19 -1.77
N ALA A 143 -3.78 11.85 -2.47
CA ALA A 143 -4.00 12.33 -3.83
C ALA A 143 -4.02 11.18 -4.84
N GLN A 144 -3.16 10.17 -4.68
CA GLN A 144 -3.22 8.93 -5.45
C GLN A 144 -4.57 8.22 -5.24
N PHE A 145 -5.08 8.20 -4.01
CA PHE A 145 -6.38 7.62 -3.72
C PHE A 145 -7.54 8.39 -4.34
N LEU A 146 -7.49 9.72 -4.29
CA LEU A 146 -8.45 10.56 -4.97
C LEU A 146 -8.43 10.32 -6.48
N ALA A 147 -7.24 10.36 -7.09
CA ALA A 147 -7.06 10.16 -8.53
C ALA A 147 -7.65 8.82 -9.00
N GLN A 148 -7.42 7.73 -8.26
CA GLN A 148 -7.99 6.41 -8.58
C GLN A 148 -9.51 6.46 -8.80
N PHE A 149 -10.22 7.29 -8.04
CA PHE A 149 -11.68 7.37 -8.08
C PHE A 149 -12.23 8.58 -8.84
N THR A 150 -11.41 9.55 -9.21
CA THR A 150 -11.84 10.67 -10.05
C THR A 150 -11.54 10.48 -11.53
N MET A 151 -10.64 9.55 -11.88
CA MET A 151 -10.31 9.23 -13.27
C MET A 151 -11.54 8.74 -14.08
N PRO A 152 -11.54 8.90 -15.42
CA PRO A 152 -12.71 8.67 -16.25
C PRO A 152 -13.31 7.26 -16.12
N PHE A 153 -12.47 6.24 -15.95
CA PHE A 153 -12.90 4.85 -15.82
C PHE A 153 -13.67 4.57 -14.52
N ASN A 154 -13.46 5.36 -13.47
CA ASN A 154 -14.15 5.23 -12.18
C ASN A 154 -15.24 6.27 -11.95
N ARG A 155 -15.29 7.32 -12.77
CA ARG A 155 -16.10 8.51 -12.53
C ARG A 155 -17.57 8.20 -12.28
N GLU A 156 -18.15 7.32 -13.10
CA GLU A 156 -19.56 6.94 -12.97
C GLU A 156 -19.86 6.23 -11.65
N HIS A 157 -18.96 5.35 -11.18
CA HIS A 157 -19.12 4.66 -9.90
C HIS A 157 -19.01 5.63 -8.73
N THR A 158 -18.07 6.57 -8.80
CA THR A 158 -17.84 7.57 -7.75
C THR A 158 -19.02 8.51 -7.57
N LEU A 159 -19.62 8.97 -8.67
CA LEU A 159 -20.76 9.90 -8.64
C LEU A 159 -22.05 9.31 -8.02
N LYS A 160 -22.11 7.98 -7.82
CA LYS A 160 -23.21 7.32 -7.09
C LYS A 160 -23.18 7.61 -5.60
N TYR A 161 -22.02 7.96 -5.04
CA TYR A 161 -21.82 8.12 -3.60
C TYR A 161 -21.37 9.53 -3.18
N TYR A 162 -20.76 10.27 -4.11
CA TYR A 162 -20.22 11.60 -3.87
C TYR A 162 -20.68 12.58 -4.96
N ALA A 163 -21.28 13.70 -4.56
CA ALA A 163 -21.74 14.72 -5.49
C ALA A 163 -20.58 15.57 -6.03
N THR A 164 -19.49 15.68 -5.25
CA THR A 164 -18.30 16.45 -5.61
C THR A 164 -17.03 15.75 -5.17
N ASP A 165 -15.94 16.04 -5.88
CA ASP A 165 -14.61 15.52 -5.55
C ASP A 165 -14.13 16.01 -4.18
N LYS A 166 -14.64 17.18 -3.75
CA LYS A 166 -14.38 17.73 -2.42
C LYS A 166 -14.95 16.85 -1.31
N GLU A 167 -16.18 16.36 -1.45
CA GLU A 167 -16.79 15.46 -0.46
C GLU A 167 -16.00 14.14 -0.36
N LEU A 168 -15.58 13.59 -1.51
CA LEU A 168 -14.73 12.40 -1.55
C LEU A 168 -13.39 12.67 -0.85
N ALA A 169 -12.72 13.77 -1.19
CA ALA A 169 -11.45 14.15 -0.59
C ALA A 169 -11.55 14.34 0.94
N GLU A 170 -12.63 14.93 1.44
CA GLU A 170 -12.87 15.09 2.88
C GLU A 170 -12.98 13.75 3.62
N ASP A 171 -13.65 12.75 3.03
CA ASP A 171 -13.77 11.42 3.63
C ASP A 171 -12.45 10.63 3.53
N ILE A 172 -11.72 10.76 2.42
CA ILE A 172 -10.36 10.22 2.27
C ILE A 172 -9.42 10.77 3.36
N VAL A 173 -9.42 12.10 3.58
CA VAL A 173 -8.58 12.74 4.59
C VAL A 173 -8.91 12.24 6.00
N LYS A 174 -10.20 12.12 6.33
CA LYS A 174 -10.62 11.55 7.63
C LYS A 174 -10.14 10.10 7.79
N ALA A 175 -10.29 9.28 6.76
CA ALA A 175 -9.88 7.89 6.78
C ALA A 175 -8.36 7.73 6.95
N TYR A 176 -7.56 8.49 6.18
CA TYR A 176 -6.11 8.55 6.34
C TYR A 176 -5.68 9.05 7.71
N GLY A 177 -6.36 10.08 8.24
CA GLY A 177 -6.09 10.59 9.59
C GLY A 177 -6.22 9.51 10.66
N LYS A 178 -7.23 8.65 10.55
CA LYS A 178 -7.37 7.48 11.43
C LYS A 178 -6.21 6.47 11.25
N VAL A 179 -5.88 6.09 10.01
CA VAL A 179 -4.78 5.12 9.75
C VAL A 179 -3.43 5.65 10.28
N ILE A 180 -3.12 6.92 10.04
CA ILE A 180 -1.91 7.57 10.54
C ILE A 180 -1.89 7.59 12.06
N ASN A 181 -3.03 7.88 12.70
CA ASN A 181 -3.15 7.83 14.15
C ASN A 181 -2.92 6.41 14.69
N ASP A 182 -3.55 5.39 14.10
CA ASP A 182 -3.39 4.00 14.52
C ASP A 182 -1.93 3.52 14.34
N LEU A 183 -1.27 3.89 13.23
CA LEU A 183 0.16 3.64 13.02
C LEU A 183 1.02 4.34 14.07
N TYR A 184 0.70 5.60 14.40
CA TYR A 184 1.41 6.37 15.43
C TYR A 184 1.30 5.70 16.81
N GLU A 185 0.09 5.26 17.18
CA GLU A 185 -0.18 4.50 18.41
C GLU A 185 0.52 3.14 18.41
N ALA A 186 0.66 2.48 17.25
CA ALA A 186 1.49 1.28 17.07
C ALA A 186 3.00 1.57 17.13
N GLY A 187 3.42 2.83 17.32
CA GLY A 187 4.81 3.23 17.47
C GLY A 187 5.53 3.59 16.17
N CYS A 188 4.80 3.78 15.07
CA CYS A 188 5.36 4.26 13.81
C CYS A 188 5.84 5.69 13.91
N ARG A 189 7.08 5.95 13.46
CA ARG A 189 7.69 7.29 13.42
C ARG A 189 8.28 7.62 12.06
N ASN A 190 8.08 6.75 11.06
CA ASN A 190 8.53 6.97 9.68
C ASN A 190 7.45 6.45 8.71
N ILE A 191 6.70 7.39 8.14
CA ILE A 191 5.69 7.13 7.12
C ILE A 191 6.14 7.76 5.82
N GLN A 192 6.02 7.01 4.73
CA GLN A 192 6.21 7.49 3.37
C GLN A 192 4.88 7.46 2.61
N LEU A 193 4.57 8.57 1.94
CA LEU A 193 3.42 8.70 1.06
C LEU A 193 3.90 8.65 -0.39
N ASP A 194 3.54 7.59 -1.09
CA ASP A 194 3.94 7.38 -2.48
C ASP A 194 2.90 8.01 -3.42
N ASP A 195 3.34 8.94 -4.26
CA ASP A 195 2.46 9.74 -5.12
C ASP A 195 2.99 9.80 -6.56
N CYS A 196 2.28 9.12 -7.47
CA CYS A 196 2.60 9.13 -8.89
C CYS A 196 1.75 10.16 -9.68
N THR A 197 0.82 10.85 -9.03
CA THR A 197 -0.11 11.76 -9.70
C THR A 197 0.58 13.04 -10.16
N TRP A 198 1.57 13.53 -9.42
CA TRP A 198 2.34 14.72 -9.81
C TRP A 198 3.08 14.55 -11.12
N GLY A 199 3.56 13.34 -11.41
CA GLY A 199 4.19 13.02 -12.70
C GLY A 199 3.23 13.15 -13.86
N MET A 200 1.96 12.74 -13.68
CA MET A 200 0.92 12.91 -14.70
C MET A 200 0.69 14.40 -15.02
N MET A 201 0.70 15.25 -13.98
CA MET A 201 0.48 16.70 -14.12
C MET A 201 1.66 17.45 -14.77
N ALA A 202 2.83 16.80 -14.91
CA ALA A 202 3.96 17.36 -15.65
C ALA A 202 3.79 17.27 -17.17
N ASP A 203 2.87 16.41 -17.66
CA ASP A 203 2.50 16.37 -19.07
C ASP A 203 1.47 17.44 -19.40
N LYS A 204 1.59 18.04 -20.59
CA LYS A 204 0.64 19.08 -21.05
C LYS A 204 -0.80 18.59 -21.10
N SER A 205 -1.02 17.30 -21.29
CA SER A 205 -2.35 16.66 -21.30
C SER A 205 -2.82 16.19 -19.93
N GLY A 206 -1.97 16.24 -18.89
CA GLY A 206 -2.31 15.71 -17.56
C GLY A 206 -3.54 16.36 -16.92
N HIS A 207 -3.84 17.61 -17.25
CA HIS A 207 -5.02 18.34 -16.77
C HIS A 207 -6.34 17.96 -17.49
N LEU A 208 -6.27 17.11 -18.53
CA LEU A 208 -7.43 16.62 -19.26
C LEU A 208 -7.93 15.26 -18.73
N ALA A 209 -7.19 14.67 -17.80
CA ALA A 209 -7.52 13.40 -17.15
C ALA A 209 -8.59 13.57 -16.07
#